data_AF-A0AAD1GWF3-F1
#
_entry.id   AF-A0AAD1GWF3-F1
#
_cell.length_a   1.000
_cell.length_b   1.000
_cell.length_c   1.000
_cell.angle_alpha   90.00
_cell.angle_beta   90.00
_cell.angle_gamma   90.00
#
_symmetry.space_group_name_H-M   'P 1'
#
loop_
_entity.id
_entity.type
_entity.pdbx_description
1 polymer ?
#
loop_
_entity_poly.entity_id
_entity_poly.type
_entity_poly.pdbx_seq_one_letter_code
_entity_poly.pdbx_strand_id
1 'polypeptide(L)' 'MIAAARGYGVSMGDLLMVAEDVAQGRLSLPWPTAVASGEHYYLVWPKTRPGGERLRRLSDFLQGEVKAMQLPDVQRLG' A
#
# COMPACT_ATOMS: atom_id res chain seq x y z
N MET A 1 -11.23 6.55 0.22
CA MET A 1 -10.51 7.70 0.83
C MET A 1 -10.95 9.09 0.36
N ILE A 2 -11.66 9.24 -0.77
CA ILE A 2 -12.11 10.55 -1.29
C ILE A 2 -12.89 11.38 -0.25
N ALA A 3 -13.73 10.75 0.58
CA ALA A 3 -14.49 11.45 1.61
C ALA A 3 -13.59 12.04 2.73
N ALA A 4 -12.62 11.27 3.22
CA ALA A 4 -11.66 11.73 4.22
C ALA A 4 -10.77 12.85 3.68
N ALA A 5 -10.27 12.71 2.44
CA ALA A 5 -9.47 13.73 1.77
C ALA A 5 -10.22 15.06 1.54
N ARG A 6 -11.57 15.03 1.48
CA ARG A 6 -12.41 16.22 1.37
C ARG A 6 -12.86 16.78 2.73
N GLY A 7 -12.39 16.22 3.84
CA GLY A 7 -12.76 16.68 5.18
C GLY A 7 -14.14 16.21 5.65
N TYR A 8 -14.72 15.18 5.04
CA TYR A 8 -16.03 14.64 5.46
C TYR A 8 -15.94 13.65 6.64
N GLY A 9 -14.75 13.40 7.18
CA GLY A 9 -14.56 12.54 8.35
C GLY A 9 -13.26 11.72 8.30
N VAL A 10 -13.26 10.60 9.04
CA VAL A 10 -12.12 9.68 9.15
C VAL A 10 -12.45 8.35 8.46
N SER A 11 -11.43 7.72 7.86
CA SER A 11 -11.54 6.40 7.23
C SER A 11 -10.30 5.57 7.59
N MET A 12 -10.47 4.25 7.72
CA MET A 12 -9.35 3.33 7.65
C MET A 12 -8.93 3.14 6.20
N GLY A 13 -7.63 3.00 5.95
CA GLY A 13 -7.08 2.79 4.61
C GLY A 13 -5.70 2.16 4.68
N ASP A 14 -5.26 1.58 3.57
CA ASP A 14 -3.92 1.01 3.44
C ASP A 14 -2.87 2.13 3.45
N LEU A 15 -1.80 1.95 4.25
CA LEU A 15 -0.68 2.89 4.35
C LEU A 15 -0.05 3.17 2.99
N LEU A 16 0.04 2.16 2.13
CA LEU A 16 0.56 2.26 0.78
C LEU A 16 -0.20 3.29 -0.04
N MET A 17 -1.53 3.31 0.10
CA MET A 17 -2.40 4.18 -0.68
C MET A 17 -2.40 5.63 -0.20
N VAL A 18 -1.99 5.90 1.05
CA VAL A 18 -1.98 7.26 1.64
C VAL A 18 -0.58 7.84 1.80
N ALA A 19 0.49 7.08 1.55
CA ALA A 19 1.86 7.47 1.87
C ALA A 19 2.24 8.85 1.32
N GLU A 20 1.94 9.11 0.05
CA GLU A 20 2.24 10.39 -0.60
C GLU A 20 1.40 11.55 -0.02
N ASP A 21 0.09 11.33 0.16
CA ASP A 21 -0.80 12.34 0.72
C ASP A 21 -0.42 12.72 2.15
N VAL A 22 0.04 11.75 2.95
CA VAL A 22 0.55 11.98 4.30
C VAL A 22 1.89 12.71 4.26
N ALA A 23 2.82 12.29 3.39
CA ALA A 23 4.11 12.94 3.23
C ALA A 23 3.98 14.41 2.77
N GLN A 24 2.97 14.71 1.96
CA GLN A 24 2.69 16.08 1.46
C GLN A 24 1.69 16.85 2.34
N GLY A 25 1.27 16.30 3.48
CA GLY A 25 0.37 16.96 4.42
C GLY A 25 -1.06 17.18 3.92
N ARG A 26 -1.47 16.51 2.84
CA ARG A 26 -2.85 16.51 2.34
C ARG A 26 -3.78 15.64 3.17
N LEU A 27 -3.24 14.58 3.76
CA LEU A 27 -3.91 13.74 4.74
C LEU A 27 -3.11 13.74 6.03
N SER A 28 -3.81 13.71 7.16
CA SER A 28 -3.22 13.47 8.46
C SER A 28 -3.58 12.07 8.96
N LEU A 29 -2.72 11.51 9.79
CA LEU A 29 -2.99 10.30 10.55
C LEU A 29 -3.40 10.73 11.97
N PRO A 30 -4.70 10.89 12.28
CA PRO A 30 -5.16 11.37 13.59
C PRO A 30 -4.67 10.46 14.73
N TRP A 31 -4.50 9.17 14.43
CA TRP A 31 -3.78 8.21 15.26
C TRP A 31 -2.69 7.58 14.38
N PRO A 32 -1.40 7.73 14.72
CA PRO A 32 -0.29 7.16 13.95
C PRO A 32 -0.17 5.67 14.27
N THR A 33 -1.19 4.90 13.91
CA THR A 33 -1.33 3.49 14.28
C THR A 33 -1.80 2.69 13.10
N ALA A 34 -1.14 1.56 12.84
CA ALA A 34 -1.54 0.61 11.82
C ALA A 34 -1.89 -0.73 12.47
N VAL A 35 -2.99 -1.31 12.02
CA VAL A 35 -3.42 -2.66 12.40
C VAL A 35 -3.26 -3.59 11.21
N ALA A 36 -3.01 -4.87 11.45
CA ALA A 36 -3.01 -5.86 10.37
C ALA A 36 -4.42 -5.96 9.76
N SER A 37 -4.54 -5.74 8.45
CA SER A 37 -5.79 -5.95 7.72
C SER A 37 -6.10 -7.45 7.50
N GLY A 38 -5.08 -8.30 7.55
CA GLY A 38 -5.15 -9.70 7.11
C GLY A 38 -5.20 -9.86 5.58
N GLU A 39 -5.09 -8.75 4.84
CA GLU A 39 -5.11 -8.72 3.38
C GLU A 39 -3.70 -8.66 2.80
N HIS A 40 -3.53 -9.24 1.62
CA HIS A 40 -2.23 -9.29 0.92
C HIS A 40 -2.42 -9.05 -0.58
N TYR A 41 -1.44 -8.41 -1.20
CA TYR A 41 -1.40 -8.21 -2.65
C TYR A 41 -0.69 -9.38 -3.34
N TYR A 42 -1.32 -9.94 -4.37
CA TYR A 42 -0.80 -11.10 -5.11
C TYR A 42 -0.63 -10.80 -6.59
N LEU A 43 0.52 -11.20 -7.15
CA LEU A 43 0.72 -11.29 -8.60
C LEU A 43 0.24 -12.67 -9.08
N VAL A 44 -0.85 -12.71 -9.86
CA VAL A 44 -1.48 -13.96 -10.33
C VAL A 44 -1.48 -14.05 -11.85
N TRP A 45 -1.33 -15.25 -12.40
CA TRP A 45 -1.34 -15.49 -13.84
C TRP A 45 -1.81 -16.91 -14.21
N PRO A 46 -2.30 -17.15 -15.45
CA PRO A 46 -2.70 -18.47 -15.91
C PRO A 46 -1.52 -19.44 -16.02
N LYS A 47 -1.65 -20.64 -15.44
CA LYS A 47 -0.62 -21.69 -15.48
C LYS A 47 -0.27 -22.16 -16.90
N THR A 48 -1.20 -22.02 -17.85
CA THR A 48 -1.05 -22.47 -19.24
C THR A 48 -0.24 -21.50 -20.11
N ARG A 49 0.10 -20.30 -19.61
CA ARG A 49 0.78 -19.27 -20.40
C ARG A 49 2.31 -19.41 -20.30
N PRO A 50 3.03 -19.63 -21.42
CA PRO A 50 4.50 -19.55 -21.43
C PRO A 50 4.92 -18.09 -21.21
N GLY A 51 5.47 -17.79 -20.03
CA GLY A 51 5.84 -16.42 -19.67
C GLY A 51 6.58 -16.26 -18.35
N GLY A 52 7.06 -17.35 -17.75
CA GLY A 52 7.64 -17.35 -16.40
C GLY A 52 8.76 -16.33 -16.21
N GLU A 53 9.65 -16.19 -17.19
CA GLU A 53 10.76 -15.25 -17.10
C GLU A 53 10.32 -13.77 -17.10
N ARG A 54 9.32 -13.41 -17.91
CA ARG A 54 8.77 -12.05 -17.90
C ARG A 54 8.01 -11.75 -16.61
N LEU A 55 7.25 -12.72 -16.12
CA LEU A 55 6.52 -12.60 -14.85
C LEU A 55 7.47 -12.52 -13.65
N ARG A 56 8.58 -13.25 -13.69
CA ARG A 56 9.64 -13.15 -12.68
C ARG A 56 10.23 -11.76 -12.64
N ARG A 57 10.62 -11.20 -13.79
CA ARG A 57 11.12 -9.82 -13.87
C ARG A 57 10.12 -8.79 -13.37
N LEU A 58 8.84 -8.97 -13.69
CA LEU A 58 7.78 -8.10 -13.16
C LEU A 58 7.66 -8.24 -11.64
N SER A 59 7.70 -9.47 -11.10
CA SER A 59 7.68 -9.71 -9.66
C SER A 59 8.86 -9.06 -8.96
N ASP A 60 10.07 -9.24 -9.50
CA ASP A 60 11.29 -8.64 -8.97
C ASP A 60 11.21 -7.11 -8.97
N PHE A 61 10.71 -6.53 -10.06
CA PHE A 61 10.46 -5.09 -10.16
C PHE A 61 9.47 -4.60 -9.10
N LEU A 62 8.29 -5.21 -9.00
CA LEU A 62 7.26 -4.82 -8.04
C LEU A 62 7.74 -4.95 -6.59
N GLN A 63 8.51 -6.00 -6.27
CA GLN A 63 9.13 -6.16 -4.95
C GLN A 63 10.18 -5.08 -4.67
N GLY A 64 10.92 -4.63 -5.69
CA GLY A 64 11.83 -3.50 -5.61
C GLY A 64 11.08 -2.21 -5.24
N GLU A 65 9.99 -1.91 -5.95
CA GLU A 65 9.16 -0.73 -5.71
C GLU A 65 8.59 -0.72 -4.27
N VAL A 66 8.06 -1.86 -3.81
CA VAL A 66 7.53 -1.99 -2.44
C VAL A 66 8.60 -1.75 -1.38
N LYS A 67 9.83 -2.21 -1.60
CA LYS A 67 10.96 -1.98 -0.66
C LYS A 67 11.43 -0.52 -0.67
N ALA A 68 11.34 0.16 -1.81
CA ALA A 68 11.75 1.56 -1.95
C ALA A 68 10.70 2.54 -1.41
N MET A 69 9.45 2.11 -1.25
CA MET A 69 8.37 2.94 -0.73
C MET A 69 8.62 3.38 0.71
N GLN A 70 8.46 4.67 0.93
CA GLN A 70 8.51 5.30 2.24
C GLN A 70 7.08 5.34 2.79
N LEU A 71 6.79 4.47 3.74
CA LEU A 71 5.51 4.45 4.42
C LEU A 71 5.50 5.47 5.57
N PRO A 72 4.33 6.01 5.95
CA PRO A 72 4.21 6.85 7.12
C PRO A 72 4.71 6.15 8.38
N ASP A 73 5.33 6.91 9.28
CA ASP A 73 5.77 6.40 10.58
C ASP A 73 4.55 6.19 11.48
N VAL A 74 4.31 4.93 11.86
CA VAL A 74 3.15 4.50 12.63
C VAL A 74 3.50 3.36 13.57
N GLN A 75 2.88 3.34 14.73
CA GLN A 75 2.90 2.20 15.64
C GLN A 75 2.10 1.05 15.03
N ARG A 76 2.74 -0.10 14.81
CA ARG A 76 2.04 -1.32 14.37
C ARG A 76 1.47 -2.04 15.60
N LEU A 77 0.15 -2.24 15.61
CA LEU A 77 -0.54 -3.07 16.61
C LEU A 77 -0.90 -4.41 15.96
N GLY A 78 -0.25 -5.46 16.42
CA GLY A 78 -0.39 -6.82 15.89
C GLY A 78 0.78 -7.70 16.32
#